data_AF-A0A968XQC1-F1
#
_entry.id   AF-A0A968XQC1-F1
#
_cell.length_a   1.000
_cell.length_b   1.000
_cell.length_c   1.000
_cell.angle_alpha   90.00
_cell.angle_beta   90.00
_cell.angle_gamma   90.00
#
_symmetry.space_group_name_H-M   'P 1'
#
loop_
_entity.id
_entity.type
_entity.pdbx_description
1 polymer ?
#
loop_
_entity_poly.entity_id
_entity_poly.type
_entity_poly.pdbx_seq_one_letter_code
_entity_poly.pdbx_strand_id
1 'polypeptide(L)'
;MSYEVISFNKNNESISESENAIQSFPAMNNRLEALRVLSQSLLLEVEALKNNAKSKVEVIEEVREGKIDLEREVQKYEVELIRCALVQTGGRQRRAAKLLNVKISTLNAKIKRYGISIGGLEFAIR
;
A
#
# COMPACT_ATOMS: atom_id res chain seq x y z
N MET A 1 31.93 32.21 -70.31
CA MET A 1 33.13 31.35 -70.29
C MET A 1 33.75 31.45 -68.91
N SER A 2 34.01 30.42 -68.12
CA SER A 2 33.69 28.99 -68.15
C SER A 2 34.01 28.45 -66.75
N TYR A 3 33.24 27.46 -66.31
CA TYR A 3 33.37 26.76 -65.03
C TYR A 3 34.47 25.70 -65.06
N GLU A 4 35.08 25.43 -63.90
CA GLU A 4 35.59 24.12 -63.42
C GLU A 4 35.83 24.29 -61.91
N VAL A 5 35.11 23.68 -60.94
CA VAL A 5 34.63 22.31 -60.69
C VAL A 5 35.73 21.37 -60.16
N ILE A 6 35.64 21.14 -58.83
CA ILE A 6 36.00 19.95 -58.04
C ILE A 6 37.45 19.75 -57.59
N SER A 7 37.64 19.79 -56.27
CA SER A 7 38.29 18.67 -55.56
C SER A 7 37.57 18.38 -54.25
N PHE A 8 37.35 17.10 -54.03
CA PHE A 8 36.35 16.49 -53.17
C PHE A 8 36.81 16.36 -51.71
N ASN A 9 35.80 16.31 -50.84
CA ASN A 9 35.81 16.10 -49.40
C ASN A 9 36.51 14.80 -48.97
N LYS A 10 37.32 14.85 -47.91
CA LYS A 10 37.77 13.66 -47.18
C LYS A 10 37.98 14.00 -45.70
N ASN A 11 36.91 14.30 -44.95
CA ASN A 11 36.99 14.42 -43.49
C ASN A 11 35.61 14.26 -42.78
N ASN A 12 34.68 13.46 -43.30
CA ASN A 12 33.39 13.20 -42.65
C ASN A 12 33.12 11.70 -42.47
N GLU A 13 33.96 10.99 -41.70
CA GLU A 13 33.69 9.57 -41.40
C GLU A 13 34.09 9.13 -39.99
N SER A 14 34.28 10.06 -39.04
CA SER A 14 34.78 9.70 -37.69
C SER A 14 33.98 10.26 -36.51
N ILE A 15 32.78 10.80 -36.72
CA ILE A 15 31.99 11.44 -35.64
C ILE A 15 30.74 10.63 -35.23
N SER A 16 30.38 9.54 -35.93
CA SER A 16 29.10 8.84 -35.72
C SER A 16 29.09 7.74 -34.64
N GLU A 17 30.24 7.37 -34.05
CA GLU A 17 30.30 6.28 -33.06
C GLU A 17 30.29 6.77 -31.60
N SER A 18 30.71 8.01 -31.32
CA SER A 18 30.81 8.53 -29.94
C SER A 18 29.50 9.11 -29.39
N GLU A 19 28.61 9.65 -30.23
CA GLU A 19 27.34 10.24 -29.77
C GLU A 19 26.29 9.18 -29.38
N ASN A 20 26.33 7.98 -29.97
CA ASN A 20 25.40 6.88 -29.63
C ASN A 20 25.69 6.26 -28.24
N ALA A 21 26.94 6.27 -27.78
CA ALA A 21 27.30 5.75 -26.46
C ALA A 21 26.82 6.66 -25.31
N ILE A 22 26.80 7.98 -25.53
CA ILE A 22 26.39 8.97 -24.54
C ILE A 22 24.86 8.96 -24.33
N GLN A 23 24.07 8.60 -25.35
CA GLN A 23 22.61 8.40 -25.21
C GLN A 23 22.24 7.06 -24.53
N SER A 24 23.10 6.05 -24.64
CA SER A 24 22.88 4.72 -24.05
C SER A 24 23.06 4.71 -22.53
N PHE A 25 24.01 5.49 -21.99
CA PHE A 25 24.29 5.56 -20.55
C PHE A 25 23.11 6.03 -19.69
N PRO A 26 22.41 7.13 -20.01
CA PRO A 26 21.21 7.57 -19.28
C PRO A 26 20.07 6.55 -19.36
N ALA A 27 19.85 5.94 -20.53
CA ALA A 27 18.83 4.91 -20.71
C ALA A 27 19.15 3.65 -19.89
N MET A 28 20.43 3.26 -19.82
CA MET A 28 20.90 2.14 -19.02
C MET A 28 20.80 2.42 -17.51
N ASN A 29 21.14 3.63 -17.07
CA ASN A 29 20.96 4.05 -15.67
C ASN A 29 19.47 4.07 -15.27
N ASN A 30 18.59 4.54 -16.16
CA ASN A 30 17.14 4.50 -15.92
C ASN A 30 16.64 3.06 -15.79
N ARG A 31 17.14 2.14 -16.63
CA ARG A 31 16.80 0.72 -16.54
C ARG A 31 17.33 0.09 -15.26
N LEU A 32 18.53 0.46 -14.83
CA LEU A 32 19.13 0.01 -13.56
C LEU A 32 18.30 0.49 -12.37
N GLU A 33 17.91 1.77 -12.35
CA GLU A 33 17.04 2.31 -11.30
C GLU A 33 15.66 1.66 -11.31
N ALA A 34 15.06 1.43 -12.48
CA ALA A 34 13.80 0.69 -12.59
C ALA A 34 13.92 -0.72 -12.01
N LEU A 35 15.02 -1.44 -12.29
CA LEU A 35 15.29 -2.76 -11.72
C LEU A 35 15.49 -2.71 -10.20
N ARG A 36 16.18 -1.68 -9.68
CA ARG A 36 16.36 -1.46 -8.24
C ARG A 36 15.04 -1.21 -7.53
N VAL A 37 14.17 -0.37 -8.10
CA VAL A 37 12.84 -0.07 -7.55
C VAL A 37 11.95 -1.30 -7.58
N LEU A 38 11.97 -2.05 -8.69
CA LEU A 38 11.21 -3.29 -8.81
C LEU A 38 11.69 -4.35 -7.81
N SER A 39 13.01 -4.54 -7.65
CA SER A 39 13.54 -5.50 -6.69
C SER A 39 13.18 -5.14 -5.25
N GLN A 40 13.23 -3.86 -4.89
CA GLN A 40 12.78 -3.38 -3.59
C GLN A 40 11.28 -3.61 -3.39
N SER A 41 10.47 -3.31 -4.39
CA SER A 41 9.01 -3.52 -4.33
C SER A 41 8.67 -5.01 -4.16
N LEU A 42 9.37 -5.89 -4.88
CA LEU A 42 9.18 -7.34 -4.75
C LEU A 42 9.64 -7.87 -3.39
N LEU A 43 10.74 -7.37 -2.85
CA LEU A 43 11.19 -7.76 -1.51
C LEU A 43 10.16 -7.39 -0.43
N LEU A 44 9.60 -6.18 -0.51
CA LEU A 44 8.53 -5.75 0.39
C LEU A 44 7.30 -6.65 0.28
N GLU A 45 6.92 -7.03 -0.94
CA GLU A 45 5.78 -7.94 -1.15
C GLU A 45 6.04 -9.34 -0.57
N VAL A 46 7.25 -9.88 -0.78
CA VAL A 46 7.63 -11.18 -0.20
C VAL A 46 7.61 -11.15 1.33
N GLU A 47 8.08 -10.07 1.94
CA GLU A 47 8.03 -9.89 3.39
C GLU A 47 6.59 -9.80 3.90
N ALA A 48 5.72 -9.05 3.22
CA ALA A 48 4.30 -8.97 3.55
C ALA A 48 3.62 -10.34 3.47
N LEU A 49 3.90 -11.12 2.41
CA LEU A 49 3.39 -12.48 2.24
C LEU A 49 3.88 -13.44 3.33
N LYS A 50 5.16 -13.36 3.71
CA LYS A 50 5.72 -14.14 4.82
C LYS A 50 5.06 -13.79 6.14
N ASN A 51 4.85 -12.51 6.43
CA ASN A 51 4.20 -12.07 7.66
C ASN A 51 2.74 -12.52 7.72
N ASN A 52 2.00 -12.45 6.61
CA ASN A 52 0.65 -12.98 6.52
C ASN A 52 0.61 -14.50 6.75
N ALA A 53 1.53 -15.25 6.14
CA ALA A 53 1.62 -16.70 6.32
C ALA A 53 2.01 -17.06 7.77
N LYS A 54 2.99 -16.36 8.35
CA LYS A 54 3.43 -16.54 9.73
C LYS A 54 2.31 -16.26 10.72
N SER A 55 1.60 -15.14 10.55
CA SER A 55 0.41 -14.81 11.36
C SER A 55 -0.66 -15.89 11.27
N LYS A 56 -0.91 -16.45 10.08
CA LYS A 56 -1.89 -17.52 9.91
C LYS A 56 -1.47 -18.82 10.60
N VAL A 57 -0.18 -19.19 10.54
CA VAL A 57 0.35 -20.38 11.20
C VAL A 57 0.33 -20.21 12.72
N GLU A 58 0.77 -19.06 13.24
CA GLU A 58 0.72 -18.75 14.68
C GLU A 58 -0.71 -18.79 15.22
N VAL A 59 -1.67 -18.21 14.51
CA VAL A 59 -3.10 -18.28 14.88
C VAL A 59 -3.60 -19.73 14.92
N ILE A 60 -3.21 -20.58 13.95
CA ILE A 60 -3.63 -21.98 13.95
C ILE A 60 -3.07 -22.73 15.17
N GLU A 61 -1.81 -22.52 15.51
CA GLU A 61 -1.19 -23.16 16.69
C GLU A 61 -1.78 -22.62 18.00
N GLU A 62 -2.00 -21.32 18.13
CA GLU A 62 -2.65 -20.73 19.30
C GLU A 62 -4.10 -21.22 19.47
N VAL A 63 -4.84 -21.44 18.37
CA VAL A 63 -6.17 -22.08 18.41
C VAL A 63 -6.05 -23.53 18.89
N ARG A 64 -5.08 -24.31 18.38
CA ARG A 64 -4.85 -25.70 18.83
C ARG A 64 -4.50 -25.78 20.31
N GLU A 65 -3.73 -24.82 20.79
CA GLU A 65 -3.31 -24.72 22.20
C GLU A 65 -4.38 -24.10 23.11
N GLY A 66 -5.54 -23.69 22.56
CA GLY A 66 -6.63 -23.07 23.32
C GLY A 66 -6.29 -21.68 23.88
N LYS A 67 -5.29 -21.00 23.32
CA LYS A 67 -4.82 -19.69 23.75
C LYS A 67 -5.60 -18.53 23.14
N ILE A 68 -6.40 -18.78 22.10
CA ILE A 68 -7.27 -17.79 21.46
C ILE A 68 -8.68 -17.86 22.03
N ASP A 69 -9.16 -16.71 22.51
CA ASP A 69 -10.56 -16.45 22.79
C ASP A 69 -11.22 -15.80 21.56
N LEU A 70 -12.10 -16.55 20.90
CA LEU A 70 -12.80 -16.11 19.70
C LEU A 70 -13.64 -14.85 19.96
N GLU A 71 -14.32 -14.76 21.10
CA GLU A 71 -15.18 -13.59 21.39
C GLU A 71 -14.31 -12.34 21.51
N ARG A 72 -13.18 -12.46 22.20
CA ARG A 72 -12.22 -11.37 22.35
C ARG A 72 -11.62 -10.92 21.02
N GLU A 73 -11.27 -11.86 20.14
CA GLU A 73 -10.65 -11.51 18.86
C GLU A 73 -11.66 -10.89 17.88
N VAL A 74 -12.88 -11.42 17.84
CA VAL A 74 -14.00 -10.80 17.10
C VAL A 74 -14.27 -9.40 17.64
N GLN A 75 -14.27 -9.21 18.96
CA GLN A 75 -14.45 -7.89 19.56
C GLN A 75 -13.37 -6.89 19.12
N LYS A 76 -12.09 -7.27 19.11
CA LYS A 76 -11.01 -6.37 18.63
C LYS A 76 -11.24 -5.96 17.19
N TYR A 77 -11.51 -6.93 16.31
CA TYR A 77 -11.77 -6.68 14.90
C TYR A 77 -12.98 -5.75 14.70
N GLU A 78 -14.08 -5.99 15.42
CA GLU A 78 -15.25 -5.13 15.37
C GLU A 78 -14.97 -3.72 15.87
N VAL A 79 -14.16 -3.54 16.92
CA VAL A 79 -13.77 -2.21 17.43
C VAL A 79 -13.04 -1.41 16.36
N GLU A 80 -12.08 -2.02 15.68
CA GLU A 80 -11.34 -1.37 14.60
C GLU A 80 -12.26 -0.99 13.43
N LEU A 81 -13.13 -1.91 13.01
CA LEU A 81 -14.07 -1.68 11.93
C LEU A 81 -15.03 -0.52 12.23
N ILE A 82 -15.55 -0.48 13.47
CA ILE A 82 -16.41 0.60 13.95
C ILE A 82 -15.66 1.93 13.99
N ARG A 83 -14.41 1.95 14.49
CA ARG A 83 -13.58 3.16 14.52
C ARG A 83 -13.32 3.70 13.11
N CYS A 84 -12.93 2.84 12.16
CA CYS A 84 -12.73 3.22 10.77
C CYS A 84 -13.99 3.83 10.15
N ALA A 85 -15.15 3.20 10.34
CA ALA A 85 -16.42 3.71 9.83
C ALA A 85 -16.81 5.05 10.45
N LEU A 86 -16.53 5.25 11.74
CA LEU A 86 -16.76 6.53 12.42
C LEU A 86 -15.82 7.62 11.89
N VAL A 87 -14.53 7.33 11.71
CA VAL A 87 -13.56 8.28 11.14
C VAL A 87 -13.98 8.71 9.73
N GLN A 88 -14.30 7.75 8.86
CA GLN A 88 -14.74 8.03 7.49
C GLN A 88 -16.03 8.86 7.41
N THR A 89 -16.90 8.75 8.43
CA THR A 89 -18.17 9.47 8.46
C THR A 89 -18.15 10.73 9.33
N GLY A 90 -16.99 11.10 9.89
CA GLY A 90 -16.85 12.25 10.80
C GLY A 90 -17.65 12.09 12.09
N GLY A 91 -17.68 10.88 12.66
CA GLY A 91 -18.39 10.54 13.90
C GLY A 91 -19.91 10.34 13.74
N ARG A 92 -20.45 10.41 12.52
CA ARG A 92 -21.89 10.28 12.25
C ARG A 92 -22.34 8.81 12.33
N GLN A 93 -22.69 8.34 13.52
CA GLN A 93 -23.10 6.95 13.80
C GLN A 93 -24.15 6.38 12.83
N ARG A 94 -25.17 7.16 12.43
CA ARG A 94 -26.16 6.71 11.42
C ARG A 94 -25.52 6.37 10.08
N ARG A 95 -24.53 7.16 9.65
CA ARG A 95 -23.81 6.92 8.39
C ARG A 95 -22.81 5.77 8.56
N ALA A 96 -22.13 5.69 9.70
CA ALA A 96 -21.24 4.57 10.02
C ALA A 96 -22.00 3.23 10.02
N ALA A 97 -23.20 3.20 10.62
CA ALA A 97 -24.04 1.99 10.65
C ALA A 97 -24.45 1.56 9.24
N LYS A 98 -24.81 2.51 8.37
CA LYS A 98 -25.09 2.25 6.96
C LYS A 98 -23.86 1.73 6.21
N LEU A 99 -22.68 2.30 6.46
CA LEU A 99 -21.43 1.88 5.83
C LEU A 99 -21.05 0.45 6.22
N LEU A 100 -21.27 0.08 7.47
CA LEU A 100 -21.03 -1.28 8.00
C LEU A 100 -22.20 -2.25 7.75
N ASN A 101 -23.26 -1.79 7.08
CA ASN A 101 -24.47 -2.57 6.82
C ASN A 101 -25.10 -3.21 8.08
N VAL A 102 -25.17 -2.45 9.17
CA VAL A 102 -25.80 -2.86 10.43
C VAL A 102 -26.89 -1.90 10.86
N LYS A 103 -27.84 -2.37 11.67
CA LYS A 103 -28.84 -1.50 12.29
C LYS A 103 -28.13 -0.50 13.21
N ILE A 104 -28.61 0.75 13.25
CA ILE A 104 -28.06 1.76 14.15
C ILE A 104 -28.15 1.35 15.63
N SER A 105 -29.23 0.68 16.04
CA SER A 105 -29.36 0.17 17.41
C SER A 105 -28.24 -0.80 17.77
N THR A 106 -27.88 -1.70 16.84
CA THR A 106 -26.77 -2.64 17.00
C THR A 106 -25.43 -1.93 17.09
N LEU A 107 -25.15 -0.98 16.19
CA LEU A 107 -23.91 -0.20 16.24
C LEU A 107 -23.79 0.56 17.56
N ASN A 108 -24.86 1.22 18.00
CA ASN A 108 -24.88 1.99 19.23
C ASN A 108 -24.65 1.12 20.47
N ALA A 109 -25.26 -0.08 20.52
CA ALA A 109 -25.01 -1.03 21.58
C ALA A 109 -23.55 -1.49 21.61
N LYS A 110 -22.95 -1.78 20.44
CA LYS A 110 -21.54 -2.17 20.32
C LYS A 110 -20.60 -1.03 20.74
N ILE A 111 -20.85 0.21 20.30
CA ILE A 111 -20.08 1.40 20.71
C ILE A 111 -20.04 1.53 22.24
N LYS A 112 -21.20 1.39 22.91
CA LYS A 112 -21.30 1.46 24.37
C LYS A 112 -20.57 0.30 25.05
N ARG A 113 -20.86 -0.94 24.63
CA ARG A 113 -20.25 -2.16 25.18
C ARG A 113 -18.72 -2.14 25.05
N TYR A 114 -18.20 -1.57 23.97
CA TYR A 114 -16.76 -1.52 23.69
C TYR A 114 -16.07 -0.24 24.17
N GLY A 115 -16.80 0.72 24.75
CA GLY A 115 -16.22 1.98 25.20
C GLY A 115 -15.58 2.81 24.08
N ILE A 116 -16.15 2.79 22.87
CA ILE A 116 -15.58 3.53 21.74
C ILE A 116 -15.96 5.02 21.86
N SER A 117 -14.97 5.87 22.16
CA SER A 117 -15.16 7.32 22.21
C SER A 117 -15.39 7.91 20.82
N ILE A 118 -16.44 8.71 20.68
CA ILE A 118 -16.79 9.37 19.42
C ILE A 118 -16.64 10.88 19.65
N GLY A 119 -15.59 11.46 19.08
CA GLY A 119 -15.39 12.92 19.09
C GLY A 119 -15.18 13.54 20.48
N GLY A 120 -14.50 12.85 21.40
CA GLY A 120 -14.16 13.39 22.72
C GLY A 120 -15.24 13.20 23.80
N LEU A 121 -16.37 12.57 23.49
CA LEU A 121 -17.33 12.11 24.51
C LEU A 121 -16.99 10.68 24.92
N GLU A 122 -16.41 10.53 26.12
CA GLU A 122 -16.35 9.26 26.83
C GLU A 122 -17.77 8.85 27.24
N PHE A 123 -18.31 7.81 26.61
CA PHE A 123 -19.47 7.12 27.14
C PHE A 123 -18.96 6.10 28.16
N ALA A 124 -18.57 6.59 29.34
CA ALA A 124 -18.35 5.74 30.50
C ALA A 124 -19.67 5.04 30.86
N ILE A 125 -19.59 3.73 31.04
CA ILE A 125 -20.69 2.84 31.41
C ILE A 125 -21.27 3.34 32.75
N ARG A 126 -22.58 3.59 32.77
CA ARG A 126 -23.37 3.95 33.96
C ARG A 126 -24.51 2.97 34.11
#